data_AF-A0A158I3Y3-F1
#
_entry.id   AF-A0A158I3Y3-F1
#
_cell.length_a   1.000
_cell.length_b   1.000
_cell.length_c   1.000
_cell.angle_alpha   90.00
_cell.angle_beta   90.00
_cell.angle_gamma   90.00
#
_symmetry.space_group_name_H-M   'P 1'
#
loop_
_entity.id
_entity.type
_entity.pdbx_description
1 polymer ?
#
loop_
_entity_poly.entity_id
_entity_poly.type
_entity_poly.pdbx_seq_one_letter_code
_entity_poly.pdbx_strand_id
1 'polypeptide(L)'
;MTLFFGKPRNERPVSAVGNAWLRVTTPRGTGTVPFYRSMEERDAADISRIVILLHGRLRDADAYLLSAQNALAAALTDPARTLLLVPQFLATADIEAHGLPADALHWEWTSWMGGDDALGPAPISSFDVLDAFIEQFADRSRYPALRDVVVAGHSGGAQVAHRYAIVGRGCSVAGVHCRYVIANPSSYVYFDSMRPDAEGVLRPANTDACSGVDDWKYGVLHAPRYVQPAQFDTLEQRYAAADVIYLLGQEDCDPRHEALDLSCSAAAQGPHRLARGRSYFAYIKSRHEALAHQCWEVPGVGHNGAAMLGSHEGVRALFGVKRSAQAPNASTAGATD
;
A
#
# COMPACT_ATOMS: atom_id res chain seq x y z
N MET A 1 -1.23 34.17 24.73
CA MET A 1 -1.15 34.13 23.26
C MET A 1 -1.15 32.65 22.87
N THR A 2 -2.35 32.11 22.65
CA THR A 2 -2.56 30.67 22.44
C THR A 2 -2.16 30.33 21.02
N LEU A 3 -1.03 29.63 20.86
CA LEU A 3 -0.59 29.10 19.58
C LEU A 3 -1.60 28.04 19.14
N PHE A 4 -2.49 28.39 18.21
CA PHE A 4 -3.24 27.40 17.43
C PHE A 4 -2.22 26.67 16.53
N PHE A 5 -1.63 25.59 17.03
CA PHE A 5 -0.98 24.62 16.16
C PHE A 5 -2.06 24.06 15.23
N GLY A 6 -2.01 24.42 13.96
CA GLY A 6 -2.95 23.90 12.96
C GLY A 6 -2.85 22.38 12.87
N LYS A 7 -3.97 21.71 12.62
CA LYS A 7 -4.00 20.25 12.45
C LYS A 7 -2.95 19.78 11.43
N PRO A 8 -2.28 18.64 11.68
CA PRO A 8 -1.37 18.00 10.72
C PRO A 8 -2.00 17.90 9.33
N ARG A 9 -1.18 17.92 8.27
CA ARG A 9 -1.67 17.88 6.87
C ARG A 9 -2.56 16.66 6.60
N ASN A 10 -2.23 15.51 7.19
CA ASN A 10 -3.00 14.26 7.09
C ASN A 10 -4.32 14.26 7.88
N GLU A 11 -4.57 15.26 8.72
CA GLU A 11 -5.80 15.40 9.53
C GLU A 11 -6.69 16.55 9.03
N ARG A 12 -6.60 16.82 7.73
CA ARG A 12 -7.47 17.76 7.01
C ARG A 12 -8.36 16.97 6.04
N PRO A 13 -9.54 17.51 5.70
CA PRO A 13 -10.34 16.94 4.63
C PRO A 13 -9.54 16.82 3.33
N VAL A 14 -9.75 15.73 2.59
CA VAL A 14 -9.18 15.55 1.24
C VAL A 14 -9.64 16.67 0.31
N SER A 15 -8.81 17.00 -0.67
CA SER A 15 -9.17 18.06 -1.63
C SER A 15 -10.20 17.60 -2.67
N ALA A 16 -10.24 16.31 -2.97
CA ALA A 16 -11.14 15.71 -3.95
C ALA A 16 -11.51 14.27 -3.56
N VAL A 17 -12.70 13.84 -3.98
CA VAL A 17 -13.22 12.48 -3.75
C VAL A 17 -13.33 11.74 -5.08
N GLY A 18 -13.03 10.44 -5.06
CA GLY A 18 -13.10 9.54 -6.21
C GLY A 18 -14.39 9.68 -7.03
N ASN A 19 -14.26 9.61 -8.35
CA ASN A 19 -15.36 9.79 -9.30
C ASN A 19 -16.15 8.50 -9.57
N ALA A 20 -15.70 7.35 -9.05
CA ALA A 20 -16.39 6.08 -9.11
C ALA A 20 -16.59 5.51 -7.70
N TRP A 21 -17.53 4.58 -7.55
CA TRP A 21 -17.89 3.99 -6.26
C TRP A 21 -17.97 2.47 -6.38
N LEU A 22 -17.28 1.77 -5.47
CA LEU A 22 -17.38 0.33 -5.35
C LEU A 22 -18.24 -0.01 -4.13
N ARG A 23 -19.27 -0.82 -4.32
CA ARG A 23 -20.04 -1.38 -3.21
C ARG A 23 -19.30 -2.57 -2.63
N VAL A 24 -19.08 -2.55 -1.32
CA VAL A 24 -18.44 -3.62 -0.56
C VAL A 24 -19.48 -4.24 0.34
N THR A 25 -19.75 -5.52 0.13
CA THR A 25 -20.72 -6.29 0.90
C THR A 25 -20.00 -7.39 1.67
N THR A 26 -20.18 -7.41 2.99
CA THR A 26 -19.69 -8.48 3.86
C THR A 26 -20.86 -9.03 4.68
N PRO A 27 -20.70 -10.18 5.37
CA PRO A 27 -21.71 -10.63 6.33
C PRO A 27 -22.01 -9.63 7.46
N ARG A 28 -21.14 -8.63 7.69
CA ARG A 28 -21.29 -7.63 8.75
C ARG A 28 -21.96 -6.34 8.30
N GLY A 29 -22.27 -6.21 7.02
CA GLY A 29 -22.93 -5.05 6.45
C GLY A 29 -22.40 -4.67 5.08
N THR A 30 -22.91 -3.55 4.58
CA THR A 30 -22.59 -3.02 3.26
C THR A 30 -22.20 -1.57 3.38
N GLY A 31 -21.27 -1.12 2.54
CA GLY A 31 -20.96 0.29 2.35
C GLY A 31 -20.33 0.52 0.98
N THR A 32 -19.99 1.77 0.67
CA THR A 32 -19.37 2.13 -0.61
C THR A 32 -18.04 2.83 -0.39
N VAL A 33 -17.04 2.50 -1.22
CA VAL A 33 -15.73 3.15 -1.21
C VAL A 33 -15.59 3.96 -2.51
N PRO A 34 -15.27 5.26 -2.42
CA PRO A 34 -14.93 6.04 -3.61
C PRO A 34 -13.56 5.63 -4.13
N PHE A 35 -13.37 5.70 -5.43
CA PHE A 35 -12.09 5.42 -6.07
C PHE A 35 -11.94 6.19 -7.37
N TYR A 36 -10.69 6.28 -7.81
CA TYR A 36 -10.36 6.80 -9.14
C TYR A 36 -10.00 5.64 -10.07
N ARG A 37 -10.32 5.81 -11.35
CA ARG A 37 -9.90 4.89 -12.43
C ARG A 37 -9.37 5.65 -13.64
N SER A 38 -8.44 5.05 -14.38
CA SER A 38 -7.86 5.67 -15.58
C SER A 38 -8.74 5.60 -16.83
N MET A 39 -9.66 4.64 -16.90
CA MET A 39 -10.53 4.40 -18.06
C MET A 39 -11.81 3.65 -17.65
N GLU A 40 -12.78 3.59 -18.57
CA GLU A 40 -14.10 3.00 -18.35
C GLU A 40 -14.12 1.50 -18.70
N GLU A 41 -15.00 0.72 -18.07
CA GLU A 41 -15.10 -0.73 -18.30
C GLU A 41 -15.52 -1.10 -19.74
N ARG A 42 -16.13 -0.19 -20.50
CA ARG A 42 -16.46 -0.43 -21.92
C ARG A 42 -15.22 -0.66 -22.80
N ASP A 43 -14.05 -0.28 -22.31
CA ASP A 43 -12.75 -0.47 -22.96
C ASP A 43 -12.05 -1.77 -22.48
N ALA A 44 -12.77 -2.65 -21.75
CA ALA A 44 -12.21 -3.79 -21.00
C ALA A 44 -11.63 -4.94 -21.83
N ALA A 45 -12.02 -5.10 -23.10
CA ALA A 45 -11.74 -6.33 -23.87
C ALA A 45 -10.24 -6.64 -23.99
N ASP A 46 -9.41 -5.61 -24.12
CA ASP A 46 -7.96 -5.72 -24.31
C ASP A 46 -7.15 -5.46 -23.03
N ILE A 47 -7.81 -5.26 -21.89
CA ILE A 47 -7.12 -5.04 -20.61
C ILE A 47 -6.42 -6.32 -20.20
N SER A 48 -5.10 -6.27 -20.27
CA SER A 48 -4.20 -7.36 -19.88
C SER A 48 -3.60 -7.18 -18.49
N ARG A 49 -3.66 -5.94 -17.97
CA ARG A 49 -3.13 -5.60 -16.66
C ARG A 49 -4.06 -4.70 -15.87
N ILE A 50 -4.20 -5.01 -14.59
CA ILE A 50 -4.85 -4.15 -13.61
C ILE A 50 -3.82 -3.76 -12.55
N VAL A 51 -3.76 -2.47 -12.22
CA VAL A 51 -2.92 -1.95 -11.13
C VAL A 51 -3.84 -1.29 -10.11
N ILE A 52 -3.92 -1.91 -8.92
CA ILE A 52 -4.58 -1.33 -7.74
C ILE A 52 -3.50 -0.60 -6.96
N LEU A 53 -3.51 0.73 -7.03
CA LEU A 53 -2.52 1.59 -6.37
C LEU A 53 -3.13 2.21 -5.09
N LEU A 54 -2.38 2.11 -3.99
CA LEU A 54 -2.81 2.58 -2.67
C LEU A 54 -2.07 3.88 -2.32
N HIS A 55 -2.86 4.90 -1.99
CA HIS A 55 -2.37 6.23 -1.64
C HIS A 55 -1.66 6.28 -0.28
N GLY A 56 -0.98 7.39 0.00
CA GLY A 56 -0.30 7.65 1.27
C GLY A 56 -1.26 8.02 2.40
N ARG A 57 -0.70 8.45 3.54
CA ARG A 57 -1.50 8.85 4.72
C ARG A 57 -2.39 10.08 4.47
N LEU A 58 -2.12 10.86 3.42
CA LEU A 58 -2.86 12.06 3.05
C LEU A 58 -4.19 11.79 2.35
N ARG A 59 -4.47 10.54 1.95
CA ARG A 59 -5.72 10.15 1.26
C ARG A 59 -5.95 10.85 -0.09
N ASP A 60 -4.87 11.34 -0.70
CA ASP A 60 -4.80 12.05 -1.99
C ASP A 60 -4.79 11.09 -3.19
N ALA A 61 -5.86 10.28 -3.30
CA ALA A 61 -5.99 9.26 -4.33
C ALA A 61 -5.94 9.81 -5.77
N ASP A 62 -6.35 11.06 -5.98
CA ASP A 62 -6.22 11.78 -7.24
C ASP A 62 -4.76 12.02 -7.63
N ALA A 63 -3.92 12.45 -6.69
CA ALA A 63 -2.49 12.65 -6.91
C ALA A 63 -1.77 11.34 -7.19
N TYR A 64 -2.21 10.24 -6.57
CA TYR A 64 -1.71 8.89 -6.85
C TYR A 64 -2.15 8.38 -8.24
N LEU A 65 -3.39 8.64 -8.67
CA LEU A 65 -3.82 8.32 -10.03
C LEU A 65 -2.96 9.06 -11.07
N LEU A 66 -2.76 10.37 -10.89
CA LEU A 66 -1.91 11.16 -11.78
C LEU A 66 -0.48 10.61 -11.84
N SER A 67 0.09 10.25 -10.69
CA SER A 67 1.44 9.66 -10.61
C SER A 67 1.51 8.33 -11.36
N ALA A 68 0.49 7.48 -11.23
CA ALA A 68 0.40 6.21 -11.95
C ALA A 68 0.24 6.38 -13.46
N GLN A 69 -0.56 7.36 -13.90
CA GLN A 69 -0.73 7.71 -15.31
C GLN A 69 0.60 8.19 -15.92
N ASN A 70 1.34 9.04 -15.20
CA ASN A 70 2.67 9.49 -15.63
C ASN A 70 3.67 8.33 -15.73
N ALA A 71 3.65 7.41 -14.76
CA ALA A 71 4.50 6.21 -14.79
C ALA A 71 4.11 5.30 -15.97
N LEU A 72 2.83 5.11 -16.23
CA LEU A 72 2.33 4.31 -17.36
C LEU A 72 2.70 4.94 -18.71
N ALA A 73 2.59 6.26 -18.84
CA ALA A 73 3.02 6.98 -20.04
C ALA A 73 4.54 6.87 -20.30
N ALA A 74 5.34 6.69 -19.24
CA ALA A 74 6.78 6.48 -19.34
C ALA A 74 7.16 5.02 -19.62
N ALA A 75 6.22 4.07 -19.53
CA ALA A 75 6.47 2.65 -19.71
C ALA A 75 6.49 2.26 -21.21
N LEU A 76 7.40 1.37 -21.61
CA LEU A 76 7.43 0.80 -22.97
C LEU A 76 6.36 -0.28 -23.15
N THR A 77 5.10 0.12 -23.07
CA THR A 77 3.91 -0.71 -23.24
C THR A 77 2.78 0.11 -23.87
N ASP A 78 1.75 -0.56 -24.37
CA ASP A 78 0.50 0.09 -24.75
C ASP A 78 -0.28 0.50 -23.48
N PRO A 79 -0.50 1.80 -23.21
CA PRO A 79 -1.24 2.25 -22.04
C PRO A 79 -2.71 1.83 -22.06
N ALA A 80 -3.30 1.60 -23.24
CA ALA A 80 -4.69 1.18 -23.37
C ALA A 80 -4.96 -0.23 -22.82
N ARG A 81 -3.91 -1.02 -22.57
CA ARG A 81 -4.00 -2.39 -22.02
C ARG A 81 -3.90 -2.46 -20.50
N THR A 82 -3.79 -1.30 -19.83
CA THR A 82 -3.60 -1.22 -18.38
C THR A 82 -4.69 -0.37 -17.73
N LEU A 83 -5.48 -0.99 -16.86
CA LEU A 83 -6.44 -0.30 -16.01
C LEU A 83 -5.78 0.07 -14.67
N LEU A 84 -5.77 1.36 -14.35
CA LEU A 84 -5.31 1.88 -13.06
C LEU A 84 -6.52 2.12 -12.17
N LEU A 85 -6.46 1.65 -10.93
CA LEU A 85 -7.49 1.78 -9.91
C LEU A 85 -6.86 2.32 -8.63
N VAL A 86 -7.44 3.36 -8.04
CA VAL A 86 -6.95 3.95 -6.78
C VAL A 86 -8.10 4.03 -5.79
N PRO A 87 -8.30 3.00 -4.93
CA PRO A 87 -9.26 3.06 -3.83
C PRO A 87 -8.92 4.24 -2.90
N GLN A 88 -9.92 4.99 -2.47
CA GLN A 88 -9.73 6.12 -1.57
C GLN A 88 -10.32 5.81 -0.19
N PHE A 89 -9.45 5.55 0.79
CA PHE A 89 -9.83 5.31 2.18
C PHE A 89 -10.04 6.64 2.89
N LEU A 90 -11.28 7.04 3.08
CA LEU A 90 -11.66 8.32 3.67
C LEU A 90 -11.61 8.30 5.21
N ALA A 91 -11.40 9.48 5.80
CA ALA A 91 -11.62 9.74 7.22
C ALA A 91 -13.02 10.33 7.46
N THR A 92 -13.52 10.28 8.70
CA THR A 92 -14.82 10.86 9.07
C THR A 92 -14.96 12.34 8.65
N ALA A 93 -13.88 13.12 8.75
CA ALA A 93 -13.89 14.52 8.35
C ALA A 93 -14.13 14.74 6.84
N ASP A 94 -13.79 13.75 6.00
CA ASP A 94 -14.02 13.81 4.56
C ASP A 94 -15.51 13.67 4.22
N ILE A 95 -16.25 12.88 5.01
CA ILE A 95 -17.68 12.65 4.82
C ILE A 95 -18.47 13.95 4.97
N GLU A 96 -18.22 14.68 6.07
CA GLU A 96 -18.89 15.97 6.33
C GLU A 96 -18.45 17.03 5.33
N ALA A 97 -17.14 17.15 5.07
CA ALA A 97 -16.60 18.21 4.22
C ALA A 97 -17.09 18.13 2.76
N HIS A 98 -17.35 16.92 2.25
CA HIS A 98 -17.81 16.69 0.87
C HIS A 98 -19.30 16.34 0.78
N GLY A 99 -20.03 16.32 1.90
CA GLY A 99 -21.46 15.97 1.91
C GLY A 99 -21.73 14.58 1.33
N LEU A 100 -20.88 13.61 1.66
CA LEU A 100 -20.93 12.27 1.05
C LEU A 100 -22.14 11.47 1.53
N PRO A 101 -22.62 10.51 0.70
CA PRO A 101 -23.70 9.62 1.09
C PRO A 101 -23.45 8.90 2.42
N ALA A 102 -24.52 8.64 3.17
CA ALA A 102 -24.44 7.98 4.48
C ALA A 102 -23.90 6.55 4.42
N ASP A 103 -23.89 5.92 3.24
CA ASP A 103 -23.32 4.59 3.01
C ASP A 103 -21.83 4.62 2.63
N ALA A 104 -21.20 5.80 2.52
CA ALA A 104 -19.78 5.93 2.25
C ALA A 104 -18.94 5.43 3.44
N LEU A 105 -18.03 4.49 3.17
CA LEU A 105 -17.12 3.93 4.16
C LEU A 105 -16.05 4.95 4.55
N HIS A 106 -15.80 5.06 5.85
CA HIS A 106 -14.76 5.92 6.40
C HIS A 106 -14.12 5.33 7.65
N TRP A 107 -12.86 5.67 7.88
CA TRP A 107 -12.02 5.15 8.95
C TRP A 107 -11.58 6.26 9.92
N GLU A 108 -10.97 5.84 11.02
CA GLU A 108 -10.10 6.72 11.79
C GLU A 108 -8.86 7.04 10.91
N TRP A 109 -8.40 8.29 10.92
CA TRP A 109 -7.44 8.90 9.99
C TRP A 109 -6.45 7.96 9.28
N THR A 110 -5.73 7.12 10.04
CA THR A 110 -4.72 6.19 9.50
C THR A 110 -4.97 4.73 9.87
N SER A 111 -6.10 4.41 10.49
CA SER A 111 -6.42 3.04 10.94
C SER A 111 -6.61 2.08 9.78
N TRP A 112 -7.14 2.56 8.65
CA TRP A 112 -7.21 1.82 7.38
C TRP A 112 -5.84 1.27 6.95
N MET A 113 -4.74 1.91 7.35
CA MET A 113 -3.40 1.42 7.01
C MET A 113 -3.08 0.09 7.67
N GLY A 114 -3.73 -0.21 8.81
CA GLY A 114 -3.60 -1.46 9.57
C GLY A 114 -4.62 -2.53 9.20
N GLY A 115 -5.58 -2.28 8.32
CA GLY A 115 -6.67 -3.25 8.11
C GLY A 115 -7.82 -3.13 9.12
N ASP A 116 -7.91 -2.01 9.84
CA ASP A 116 -8.97 -1.82 10.83
C ASP A 116 -10.34 -1.67 10.14
N ASP A 117 -11.39 -1.94 10.92
CA ASP A 117 -12.78 -1.78 10.47
C ASP A 117 -13.13 -0.29 10.31
N ALA A 118 -13.93 0.01 9.28
CA ALA A 118 -14.52 1.33 9.08
C ALA A 118 -15.43 1.71 10.27
N LEU A 119 -15.49 3.01 10.57
CA LEU A 119 -16.35 3.58 11.61
C LEU A 119 -17.82 3.62 11.18
N GLY A 120 -18.08 3.69 9.88
CA GLY A 120 -19.43 3.69 9.31
C GLY A 120 -19.38 3.42 7.80
N PRO A 121 -20.52 3.03 7.17
CA PRO A 121 -21.78 2.64 7.83
C PRO A 121 -21.73 1.24 8.49
N ALA A 122 -20.71 0.44 8.20
CA ALA A 122 -20.58 -0.93 8.69
C ALA A 122 -19.10 -1.24 9.00
N PRO A 123 -18.81 -2.17 9.94
CA PRO A 123 -17.45 -2.53 10.31
C PRO A 123 -16.80 -3.41 9.23
N ILE A 124 -16.40 -2.77 8.14
CA ILE A 124 -15.75 -3.35 6.96
C ILE A 124 -14.27 -2.99 7.03
N SER A 125 -13.40 -3.98 6.98
CA SER A 125 -11.95 -3.75 7.01
C SER A 125 -11.49 -3.09 5.71
N SER A 126 -10.43 -2.28 5.76
CA SER A 126 -9.78 -1.82 4.53
C SER A 126 -9.25 -2.99 3.68
N PHE A 127 -9.00 -4.17 4.27
CA PHE A 127 -8.65 -5.38 3.52
C PHE A 127 -9.87 -6.08 2.89
N ASP A 128 -11.07 -5.98 3.50
CA ASP A 128 -12.32 -6.42 2.86
C ASP A 128 -12.59 -5.58 1.58
N VAL A 129 -12.20 -4.30 1.59
CA VAL A 129 -12.26 -3.44 0.40
C VAL A 129 -11.34 -3.98 -0.71
N LEU A 130 -10.09 -4.35 -0.38
CA LEU A 130 -9.16 -4.89 -1.38
C LEU A 130 -9.64 -6.23 -1.94
N ASP A 131 -10.21 -7.09 -1.10
CA ASP A 131 -10.87 -8.32 -1.56
C ASP A 131 -11.96 -8.00 -2.59
N ALA A 132 -12.83 -7.04 -2.31
CA ALA A 132 -13.90 -6.62 -3.23
C ALA A 132 -13.38 -5.99 -4.53
N PHE A 133 -12.28 -5.22 -4.48
CA PHE A 133 -11.62 -4.71 -5.68
C PHE A 133 -11.07 -5.85 -6.54
N ILE A 134 -10.35 -6.80 -5.94
CA ILE A 134 -9.81 -7.95 -6.67
C ILE A 134 -10.97 -8.79 -7.24
N GLU A 135 -12.03 -9.05 -6.49
CA GLU A 135 -13.19 -9.79 -6.98
C GLU A 135 -13.89 -9.10 -8.15
N GLN A 136 -14.12 -7.78 -8.06
CA GLN A 136 -14.79 -7.01 -9.11
C GLN A 136 -13.94 -6.86 -10.38
N PHE A 137 -12.64 -6.62 -10.22
CA PHE A 137 -11.77 -6.21 -11.33
C PHE A 137 -10.90 -7.34 -11.86
N ALA A 138 -10.48 -8.31 -11.05
CA ALA A 138 -9.73 -9.47 -11.51
C ALA A 138 -10.64 -10.60 -12.05
N ASP A 139 -11.72 -10.24 -12.74
CA ASP A 139 -12.71 -11.16 -13.31
C ASP A 139 -12.44 -11.38 -14.80
N ARG A 140 -11.97 -12.58 -15.16
CA ARG A 140 -11.67 -12.94 -16.57
C ARG A 140 -12.90 -13.05 -17.46
N SER A 141 -14.11 -13.12 -16.90
CA SER A 141 -15.33 -13.03 -17.71
C SER A 141 -15.56 -11.61 -18.23
N ARG A 142 -15.06 -10.60 -17.51
CA ARG A 142 -15.12 -9.17 -17.89
C ARG A 142 -13.85 -8.72 -18.60
N TYR A 143 -12.70 -9.22 -18.16
CA TYR A 143 -11.38 -8.90 -18.69
C TYR A 143 -10.72 -10.17 -19.26
N PRO A 144 -11.15 -10.66 -20.44
CA PRO A 144 -10.68 -11.93 -21.00
C PRO A 144 -9.18 -11.94 -21.32
N ALA A 145 -8.62 -10.77 -21.62
CA ALA A 145 -7.20 -10.57 -21.88
C ALA A 145 -6.34 -10.49 -20.59
N LEU A 146 -6.94 -10.45 -19.40
CA LEU A 146 -6.22 -10.23 -18.14
C LEU A 146 -5.13 -11.30 -17.91
N ARG A 147 -3.92 -10.83 -17.59
CA ARG A 147 -2.75 -11.65 -17.26
C ARG A 147 -2.05 -11.20 -15.99
N ASP A 148 -2.11 -9.93 -15.65
CA ASP A 148 -1.43 -9.36 -14.48
C ASP A 148 -2.40 -8.58 -13.59
N VAL A 149 -2.32 -8.81 -12.28
CA VAL A 149 -2.87 -7.92 -11.26
C VAL A 149 -1.73 -7.47 -10.36
N VAL A 150 -1.56 -6.16 -10.21
CA VAL A 150 -0.53 -5.56 -9.36
C VAL A 150 -1.21 -4.79 -8.24
N VAL A 151 -0.91 -5.14 -6.99
CA VAL A 151 -1.31 -4.38 -5.81
C VAL A 151 -0.09 -3.59 -5.33
N ALA A 152 -0.12 -2.28 -5.51
CA ALA A 152 1.01 -1.40 -5.24
C ALA A 152 0.65 -0.33 -4.22
N GLY A 153 1.64 0.18 -3.51
CA GLY A 153 1.45 1.36 -2.66
C GLY A 153 2.76 2.08 -2.37
N HIS A 154 2.65 3.36 -2.01
CA HIS A 154 3.75 4.15 -1.47
C HIS A 154 3.41 4.68 -0.07
N SER A 155 4.41 4.82 0.80
CA SER A 155 4.23 5.35 2.17
C SER A 155 3.13 4.60 2.93
N GLY A 156 2.05 5.27 3.35
CA GLY A 156 0.92 4.64 4.05
C GLY A 156 0.29 3.50 3.25
N GLY A 157 0.12 3.67 1.94
CA GLY A 157 -0.42 2.65 1.04
C GLY A 157 0.53 1.47 0.85
N ALA A 158 1.84 1.68 0.92
CA ALA A 158 2.81 0.58 0.92
C ALA A 158 2.68 -0.27 2.18
N GLN A 159 2.33 0.33 3.32
CA GLN A 159 2.07 -0.45 4.52
C GLN A 159 0.80 -1.30 4.39
N VAL A 160 -0.24 -0.80 3.69
CA VAL A 160 -1.43 -1.58 3.35
C VAL A 160 -1.09 -2.71 2.39
N ALA A 161 -0.39 -2.43 1.29
CA ALA A 161 0.05 -3.44 0.33
C ALA A 161 0.86 -4.55 1.02
N HIS A 162 1.81 -4.16 1.89
CA HIS A 162 2.62 -5.08 2.68
C HIS A 162 1.76 -6.00 3.56
N ARG A 163 0.90 -5.41 4.38
CA ARG A 163 0.05 -6.16 5.31
C ARG A 163 -0.93 -7.05 4.55
N TYR A 164 -1.55 -6.54 3.50
CA TYR A 164 -2.49 -7.29 2.68
C TYR A 164 -1.81 -8.44 1.91
N ALA A 165 -0.57 -8.28 1.46
CA ALA A 165 0.20 -9.39 0.89
C ALA A 165 0.43 -10.54 1.89
N ILE A 166 0.51 -10.24 3.19
CA ILE A 166 0.63 -11.23 4.26
C ILE A 166 -0.72 -11.86 4.58
N VAL A 167 -1.74 -11.05 4.89
CA VAL A 167 -3.00 -11.53 5.51
C VAL A 167 -4.17 -11.67 4.54
N GLY A 168 -4.13 -10.97 3.41
CA GLY A 168 -5.24 -10.87 2.46
C GLY A 168 -5.58 -12.21 1.82
N ARG A 169 -6.75 -12.29 1.18
CA ARG A 169 -7.09 -13.48 0.37
C ARG A 169 -6.21 -13.59 -0.88
N GLY A 170 -5.62 -12.46 -1.29
CA GLY A 170 -4.72 -12.33 -2.42
C GLY A 170 -5.44 -12.46 -3.76
N CYS A 171 -4.71 -12.32 -4.87
CA CYS A 171 -5.27 -12.63 -6.19
C CYS A 171 -5.12 -14.13 -6.48
N SER A 172 -6.18 -14.91 -6.28
CA SER A 172 -6.24 -16.35 -6.60
C SER A 172 -6.96 -16.62 -7.93
N VAL A 173 -6.71 -15.79 -8.94
CA VAL A 173 -7.37 -15.88 -10.24
C VAL A 173 -6.56 -16.79 -11.18
N ALA A 174 -7.17 -17.90 -11.61
CA ALA A 174 -6.50 -18.90 -12.43
C ALA A 174 -5.94 -18.30 -13.75
N GLY A 175 -4.64 -18.48 -13.96
CA GLY A 175 -3.92 -17.97 -15.14
C GLY A 175 -3.63 -16.48 -15.13
N VAL A 176 -3.84 -15.80 -14.00
CA VAL A 176 -3.46 -14.40 -13.78
C VAL A 176 -2.34 -14.36 -12.73
N HIS A 177 -1.27 -13.67 -13.07
CA HIS A 177 -0.13 -13.44 -12.20
C HIS A 177 -0.42 -12.26 -11.26
N CYS A 178 -0.16 -12.43 -9.97
CA CYS A 178 -0.40 -11.43 -8.93
C CYS A 178 0.94 -10.95 -8.36
N ARG A 179 1.16 -9.64 -8.33
CA ARG A 179 2.37 -9.02 -7.77
C ARG A 179 2.03 -7.97 -6.72
N TYR A 180 2.86 -7.87 -5.69
CA TYR A 180 2.83 -6.80 -4.71
C TYR A 180 4.03 -5.87 -4.87
N VAL A 181 3.79 -4.56 -4.89
CA VAL A 181 4.85 -3.54 -4.95
C VAL A 181 4.77 -2.64 -3.72
N ILE A 182 5.81 -2.70 -2.88
CA ILE A 182 5.83 -2.08 -1.55
C ILE A 182 6.89 -0.99 -1.55
N ALA A 183 6.48 0.28 -1.73
CA ALA A 183 7.40 1.41 -1.85
C ALA A 183 7.48 2.28 -0.59
N ASN A 184 8.65 2.37 0.03
CA ASN A 184 8.91 3.25 1.18
C ASN A 184 7.86 3.21 2.32
N PRO A 185 7.38 2.05 2.79
CA PRO A 185 6.50 2.03 3.95
C PRO A 185 7.24 2.51 5.21
N SER A 186 6.52 3.12 6.13
CA SER A 186 7.10 3.55 7.40
C SER A 186 7.31 2.40 8.39
N SER A 187 6.65 1.26 8.21
CA SER A 187 6.78 0.09 9.07
C SER A 187 6.35 -1.18 8.36
N TYR A 188 6.89 -2.31 8.82
CA TYR A 188 6.65 -3.66 8.32
C TYR A 188 6.11 -4.56 9.44
N VAL A 189 5.43 -5.63 9.06
CA VAL A 189 5.02 -6.72 9.97
C VAL A 189 6.11 -7.77 10.02
N TYR A 190 6.69 -7.96 11.20
CA TYR A 190 7.59 -9.06 11.52
C TYR A 190 6.79 -10.26 12.06
N PHE A 191 7.25 -11.48 11.79
CA PHE A 191 6.56 -12.72 12.18
C PHE A 191 6.96 -13.23 13.58
N ASP A 192 7.99 -12.63 14.17
CA ASP A 192 8.49 -12.88 15.52
C ASP A 192 9.11 -11.61 16.12
N SER A 193 9.70 -11.72 17.31
CA SER A 193 10.30 -10.60 18.04
C SER A 193 11.65 -10.13 17.50
N MET A 194 12.17 -10.67 16.40
CA MET A 194 13.49 -10.27 15.90
C MET A 194 13.43 -8.86 15.29
N ARG A 195 14.33 -7.98 15.74
CA ARG A 195 14.47 -6.60 15.26
C ARG A 195 15.96 -6.26 15.07
N PRO A 196 16.32 -5.37 14.12
CA PRO A 196 17.70 -4.91 13.99
C PRO A 196 18.14 -4.09 15.21
N ASP A 197 19.35 -4.33 15.71
CA ASP A 197 20.03 -3.43 16.63
C ASP A 197 20.62 -2.20 15.90
N ALA A 198 21.37 -1.37 16.61
CA ALA A 198 21.98 -0.15 16.04
C ALA A 198 22.98 -0.44 14.91
N GLU A 199 23.56 -1.64 14.91
CA GLU A 199 24.49 -2.14 13.90
C GLU A 199 23.76 -2.88 12.76
N GLY A 200 22.43 -3.00 12.83
CA GLY A 200 21.61 -3.70 11.84
C GLY A 200 21.57 -5.22 12.01
N VAL A 201 22.05 -5.75 13.13
CA VAL A 201 22.04 -7.18 13.43
C VAL A 201 20.71 -7.56 14.07
N LEU A 202 20.06 -8.61 13.55
CA LEU A 202 18.78 -9.08 14.08
C LEU A 202 18.96 -9.73 15.45
N ARG A 203 18.23 -9.22 16.45
CA ARG A 203 18.17 -9.77 17.81
C ARG A 203 16.73 -9.75 18.33
N PRO A 204 16.37 -10.59 19.32
CA PRO A 204 15.09 -10.45 20.00
C PRO A 204 14.93 -9.03 20.56
N ALA A 205 13.79 -8.41 20.26
CA ALA A 205 13.46 -7.07 20.73
C ALA A 205 13.34 -7.05 22.26
N ASN A 206 13.68 -5.90 22.86
CA ASN A 206 13.43 -5.66 24.27
C ASN A 206 11.95 -5.30 24.48
N THR A 207 11.13 -6.31 24.80
CA THR A 207 9.69 -6.15 25.06
C THR A 207 9.40 -5.37 26.34
N ASP A 208 10.34 -5.28 27.29
CA ASP A 208 10.16 -4.45 28.49
C ASP A 208 10.30 -2.96 28.15
N ALA A 209 11.20 -2.63 27.22
CA ALA A 209 11.40 -1.26 26.74
C ALA A 209 10.36 -0.83 25.69
N CYS A 210 9.79 -1.77 24.94
CA CYS A 210 8.73 -1.53 23.97
C CYS A 210 7.74 -2.70 23.96
N SER A 211 6.74 -2.63 24.84
CA SER A 211 5.76 -3.71 25.04
C SER A 211 4.92 -4.04 23.82
N GLY A 212 4.67 -3.05 22.95
CA GLY A 212 3.90 -3.21 21.72
C GLY A 212 4.73 -3.57 20.49
N VAL A 213 5.99 -4.00 20.65
CA VAL A 213 6.89 -4.25 19.50
C VAL A 213 6.35 -5.35 18.57
N ASP A 214 5.66 -6.33 19.15
CA ASP A 214 5.07 -7.47 18.44
C ASP A 214 3.56 -7.35 18.22
N ASP A 215 2.98 -6.23 18.66
CA ASP A 215 1.58 -5.93 18.40
C ASP A 215 1.40 -5.57 16.93
N TRP A 216 0.23 -5.92 16.41
CA TRP A 216 -0.22 -5.40 15.14
C TRP A 216 -0.24 -3.87 15.21
N LYS A 217 0.35 -3.18 14.25
CA LYS A 217 0.64 -3.58 12.87
C LYS A 217 2.14 -3.72 12.56
N TYR A 218 2.93 -4.07 13.59
CA TYR A 218 4.39 -4.25 13.57
C TYR A 218 4.82 -5.70 13.79
N GLY A 219 4.01 -6.47 14.51
CA GLY A 219 4.10 -7.91 14.64
C GLY A 219 2.74 -8.58 14.46
N VAL A 220 2.61 -9.79 15.01
CA VAL A 220 1.49 -10.71 14.78
C VAL A 220 0.46 -10.77 15.94
N LEU A 221 0.75 -10.11 17.07
CA LEU A 221 -0.13 -10.12 18.23
C LEU A 221 -1.24 -9.06 18.10
N HIS A 222 -2.36 -9.26 18.81
CA HIS A 222 -3.46 -8.29 18.88
C HIS A 222 -3.99 -7.80 17.52
N ALA A 223 -3.90 -8.64 16.48
CA ALA A 223 -4.30 -8.27 15.12
C ALA A 223 -5.83 -8.03 15.00
N PRO A 224 -6.27 -7.11 14.11
CA PRO A 224 -7.67 -6.75 13.95
C PRO A 224 -8.50 -7.91 13.41
N ARG A 225 -9.82 -7.77 13.53
CA ARG A 225 -10.79 -8.81 13.16
C ARG A 225 -10.53 -9.47 11.81
N TYR A 226 -10.22 -8.71 10.76
CA TYR A 226 -9.96 -9.28 9.43
C TYR A 226 -8.82 -10.30 9.44
N VAL A 227 -7.79 -10.02 10.24
CA VAL A 227 -6.60 -10.87 10.36
C VAL A 227 -6.94 -12.13 11.16
N GLN A 228 -7.85 -12.05 12.13
CA GLN A 228 -8.25 -13.20 12.95
C GLN A 228 -9.15 -14.18 12.16
N PRO A 229 -8.93 -15.52 12.24
CA PRO A 229 -7.98 -16.25 13.09
C PRO A 229 -6.69 -16.63 12.35
N ALA A 230 -5.78 -15.66 12.17
CA ALA A 230 -4.55 -15.83 11.38
C ALA A 230 -3.73 -17.04 11.83
N GLN A 231 -3.37 -17.88 10.87
CA GLN A 231 -2.31 -18.88 11.06
C GLN A 231 -1.01 -18.30 10.51
N PHE A 232 -0.33 -17.47 11.30
CA PHE A 232 0.78 -16.67 10.81
C PHE A 232 1.93 -17.48 10.21
N ASP A 233 2.19 -18.71 10.68
CA ASP A 233 3.16 -19.60 10.04
C ASP A 233 2.75 -19.94 8.59
N THR A 234 1.47 -20.26 8.35
CA THR A 234 0.94 -20.52 7.00
C THR A 234 0.96 -19.25 6.15
N LEU A 235 0.57 -18.12 6.74
CA LEU A 235 0.58 -16.83 6.05
C LEU A 235 1.98 -16.39 5.67
N GLU A 236 2.97 -16.66 6.53
CA GLU A 236 4.37 -16.38 6.28
C GLU A 236 4.89 -17.21 5.10
N GLN A 237 4.63 -18.53 5.08
CA GLN A 237 5.03 -19.39 3.96
C GLN A 237 4.42 -18.94 2.64
N ARG A 238 3.13 -18.59 2.66
CA ARG A 238 2.44 -18.03 1.49
C ARG A 238 3.04 -16.70 1.06
N TYR A 239 3.33 -15.82 2.02
CA TYR A 239 3.93 -14.52 1.76
C TYR A 239 5.30 -14.70 1.11
N ALA A 240 6.18 -15.53 1.68
CA ALA A 240 7.53 -15.81 1.16
C ALA A 240 7.55 -16.34 -0.28
N ALA A 241 6.49 -17.01 -0.71
CA ALA A 241 6.31 -17.53 -2.06
C ALA A 241 5.64 -16.54 -3.04
N ALA A 242 5.11 -15.41 -2.56
CA ALA A 242 4.45 -14.42 -3.40
C ALA A 242 5.47 -13.58 -4.21
N ASP A 243 5.05 -13.07 -5.38
CA ASP A 243 5.84 -12.08 -6.11
C ASP A 243 5.73 -10.72 -5.40
N VAL A 244 6.74 -10.40 -4.59
CA VAL A 244 6.83 -9.15 -3.83
C VAL A 244 8.09 -8.39 -4.24
N ILE A 245 7.90 -7.12 -4.62
CA ILE A 245 8.99 -6.19 -4.91
C ILE A 245 8.95 -5.06 -3.88
N TYR A 246 10.01 -4.96 -3.08
CA TYR A 246 10.26 -3.79 -2.24
C TYR A 246 11.00 -2.73 -3.05
N LEU A 247 10.47 -1.51 -3.08
CA LEU A 247 11.13 -0.34 -3.66
C LEU A 247 11.57 0.60 -2.54
N LEU A 248 12.86 0.82 -2.41
CA LEU A 248 13.44 1.63 -1.34
C LEU A 248 14.16 2.86 -1.93
N GLY A 249 13.65 4.06 -1.68
CA GLY A 249 14.31 5.30 -2.08
C GLY A 249 15.63 5.45 -1.33
N GLN A 250 16.75 5.64 -2.07
CA GLN A 250 18.07 5.77 -1.45
C GLN A 250 18.22 7.03 -0.58
N GLU A 251 17.37 8.03 -0.78
CA GLU A 251 17.35 9.26 0.00
C GLU A 251 16.20 9.31 1.02
N ASP A 252 15.42 8.23 1.20
CA ASP A 252 14.38 8.13 2.24
C ASP A 252 15.02 7.78 3.60
N CYS A 253 15.95 8.64 3.99
CA CYS A 253 16.87 8.44 5.11
C CYS A 253 16.84 9.53 6.18
N ASP A 254 15.81 10.40 6.18
CA ASP A 254 15.63 11.41 7.23
C ASP A 254 14.90 10.81 8.45
N PRO A 255 15.57 10.65 9.61
CA PRO A 255 14.93 10.13 10.83
C PRO A 255 13.97 11.14 11.48
N ARG A 256 13.90 12.37 10.98
CA ARG A 256 13.02 13.44 11.50
C ARG A 256 11.90 13.79 10.51
N HIS A 257 11.74 13.00 9.46
CA HIS A 257 10.70 13.24 8.46
C HIS A 257 9.31 13.28 9.12
N GLU A 258 8.49 14.29 8.84
CA GLU A 258 7.22 14.51 9.54
C GLU A 258 6.20 13.36 9.41
N ALA A 259 6.22 12.66 8.27
CA ALA A 259 5.40 11.48 8.01
C ALA A 259 5.99 10.16 8.53
N LEU A 260 7.13 10.18 9.25
CA LEU A 260 7.75 8.96 9.77
C LEU A 260 7.02 8.50 11.03
N ASP A 261 6.73 7.20 11.10
CA ASP A 261 6.21 6.56 12.31
C ASP A 261 7.32 6.49 13.37
N LEU A 262 7.15 7.28 14.44
CA LEU A 262 8.08 7.40 15.56
C LEU A 262 7.66 6.56 16.78
N SER A 263 6.63 5.72 16.66
CA SER A 263 6.27 4.78 17.74
C SER A 263 7.45 3.86 18.07
N CYS A 264 7.55 3.38 19.32
CA CYS A 264 8.65 2.51 19.72
C CYS A 264 8.73 1.26 18.83
N SER A 265 7.59 0.69 18.47
CA SER A 265 7.49 -0.52 17.64
C SER A 265 8.00 -0.30 16.22
N ALA A 266 7.75 0.87 15.64
CA ALA A 266 8.27 1.24 14.33
C ALA A 266 9.76 1.62 14.40
N ALA A 267 10.18 2.34 15.44
CA ALA A 267 11.57 2.74 15.66
C ALA A 267 12.49 1.52 15.89
N ALA A 268 11.98 0.45 16.51
CA ALA A 268 12.68 -0.82 16.65
C ALA A 268 13.06 -1.47 15.31
N GLN A 269 12.44 -1.06 14.19
CA GLN A 269 12.74 -1.58 12.86
C GLN A 269 13.89 -0.83 12.17
N GLY A 270 14.32 0.32 12.74
CA GLY A 270 15.39 1.15 12.20
C GLY A 270 15.08 2.65 12.23
N PRO A 271 16.10 3.52 12.03
CA PRO A 271 16.00 4.97 12.24
C PRO A 271 15.16 5.72 11.20
N HIS A 272 15.03 5.20 9.98
CA HIS A 272 14.31 5.82 8.86
C HIS A 272 13.86 4.75 7.87
N ARG A 273 13.01 5.10 6.88
CA ARG A 273 12.35 4.11 6.01
C ARG A 273 13.31 3.24 5.20
N LEU A 274 14.37 3.82 4.64
CA LEU A 274 15.40 3.05 3.94
C LEU A 274 16.03 1.97 4.83
N ALA A 275 16.41 2.30 6.07
CA ALA A 275 16.96 1.33 7.02
C ALA A 275 15.92 0.26 7.40
N ARG A 276 14.67 0.67 7.66
CA ARG A 276 13.57 -0.26 7.96
C ARG A 276 13.35 -1.27 6.83
N GLY A 277 13.36 -0.82 5.58
CA GLY A 277 13.18 -1.69 4.41
C GLY A 277 14.35 -2.65 4.20
N ARG A 278 15.60 -2.17 4.33
CA ARG A 278 16.79 -3.02 4.27
C ARG A 278 16.77 -4.10 5.36
N SER A 279 16.49 -3.70 6.60
CA SER A 279 16.41 -4.62 7.74
C SER A 279 15.29 -5.64 7.57
N TYR A 280 14.12 -5.22 7.11
CA TYR A 280 13.00 -6.13 6.88
C TYR A 280 13.31 -7.15 5.78
N PHE A 281 13.90 -6.71 4.67
CA PHE A 281 14.28 -7.63 3.59
C PHE A 281 15.35 -8.64 4.05
N ALA A 282 16.35 -8.19 4.82
CA ALA A 282 17.34 -9.08 5.42
C ALA A 282 16.69 -10.10 6.38
N TYR A 283 15.74 -9.65 7.20
CA TYR A 283 14.95 -10.48 8.09
C TYR A 283 14.19 -11.58 7.35
N ILE A 284 13.32 -11.24 6.41
CA ILE A 284 12.51 -12.25 5.72
C ILE A 284 13.38 -13.20 4.88
N LYS A 285 14.50 -12.72 4.32
CA LYS A 285 15.48 -13.55 3.61
C LYS A 285 16.20 -14.54 4.53
N SER A 286 16.50 -14.15 5.78
CA SER A 286 17.10 -15.07 6.75
C SER A 286 16.14 -16.17 7.21
N ARG A 287 14.83 -15.94 7.09
CA ARG A 287 13.78 -16.91 7.46
C ARG A 287 13.45 -17.88 6.35
N HIS A 288 13.67 -17.49 5.09
CA HIS A 288 13.35 -18.27 3.90
C HIS A 288 14.51 -18.27 2.91
N GLU A 289 15.27 -19.37 2.84
CA GLU A 289 16.39 -19.48 1.89
C GLU A 289 15.94 -19.36 0.42
N ALA A 290 14.75 -19.85 0.10
CA ALA A 290 14.14 -19.81 -1.24
C ALA A 290 13.13 -18.66 -1.39
N LEU A 291 13.42 -17.48 -0.82
CA LEU A 291 12.55 -16.31 -0.89
C LEU A 291 12.35 -15.83 -2.33
N ALA A 292 11.09 -15.69 -2.77
CA ALA A 292 10.74 -15.18 -4.11
C ALA A 292 10.88 -13.65 -4.25
N HIS A 293 10.97 -12.94 -3.12
CA HIS A 293 10.90 -11.49 -3.07
C HIS A 293 12.15 -10.83 -3.65
N GLN A 294 11.96 -9.61 -4.14
CA GLN A 294 13.01 -8.77 -4.68
C GLN A 294 13.06 -7.45 -3.91
N CYS A 295 14.25 -6.90 -3.72
CA CYS A 295 14.46 -5.60 -3.09
C CYS A 295 15.30 -4.74 -4.02
N TRP A 296 14.71 -3.64 -4.50
CA TRP A 296 15.35 -2.70 -5.40
C TRP A 296 15.44 -1.34 -4.72
N GLU A 297 16.64 -0.77 -4.74
CA GLU A 297 16.85 0.60 -4.31
C GLU A 297 16.70 1.55 -5.49
N VAL A 298 16.05 2.69 -5.27
CA VAL A 298 15.78 3.71 -6.28
C VAL A 298 16.77 4.87 -6.09
N PRO A 299 17.76 5.04 -7.00
CA PRO A 299 18.79 6.05 -6.83
C PRO A 299 18.24 7.47 -6.87
N GLY A 300 18.71 8.33 -5.95
CA GLY A 300 18.38 9.76 -5.94
C GLY A 300 16.93 10.10 -5.60
N VAL A 301 16.16 9.15 -5.04
CA VAL A 301 14.76 9.36 -4.67
C VAL A 301 14.58 9.19 -3.17
N GLY A 302 13.92 10.17 -2.56
CA GLY A 302 13.53 10.16 -1.14
C GLY A 302 12.08 9.72 -0.94
N HIS A 303 11.39 10.35 0.01
CA HIS A 303 9.99 10.04 0.33
C HIS A 303 8.98 10.69 -0.62
N ASN A 304 9.13 10.45 -1.93
CA ASN A 304 8.28 11.04 -2.97
C ASN A 304 7.63 9.95 -3.82
N GLY A 305 6.30 9.80 -3.71
CA GLY A 305 5.55 8.76 -4.40
C GLY A 305 5.58 8.91 -5.91
N ALA A 306 5.44 10.13 -6.44
CA ALA A 306 5.51 10.37 -7.88
C ALA A 306 6.87 9.97 -8.48
N ALA A 307 7.96 10.34 -7.80
CA ALA A 307 9.31 9.98 -8.20
C ALA A 307 9.58 8.48 -8.07
N MET A 308 9.13 7.85 -6.98
CA MET A 308 9.26 6.40 -6.77
C MET A 308 8.54 5.60 -7.86
N LEU A 309 7.26 5.91 -8.12
CA LEU A 309 6.45 5.19 -9.11
C LEU A 309 6.94 5.46 -10.55
N GLY A 310 7.38 6.69 -10.84
CA GLY A 310 7.88 7.11 -12.16
C GLY A 310 9.34 6.77 -12.45
N SER A 311 10.08 6.22 -11.49
CA SER A 311 11.48 5.79 -11.64
C SER A 311 11.64 4.60 -12.60
N HIS A 312 12.88 4.25 -12.95
CA HIS A 312 13.15 3.06 -13.77
C HIS A 312 12.68 1.78 -13.07
N GLU A 313 12.95 1.67 -11.77
CA GLU A 313 12.56 0.55 -10.90
C GLU A 313 11.05 0.52 -10.69
N GLY A 314 10.42 1.68 -10.44
CA GLY A 314 8.97 1.81 -10.24
C GLY A 314 8.18 1.39 -11.47
N VAL A 315 8.51 1.92 -12.64
CA VAL A 315 7.88 1.54 -13.92
C VAL A 315 8.03 0.04 -14.18
N ARG A 316 9.22 -0.52 -13.91
CA ARG A 316 9.46 -1.95 -14.08
C ARG A 316 8.66 -2.80 -13.11
N ALA A 317 8.54 -2.39 -11.85
CA ALA A 317 7.78 -3.12 -10.85
C ALA A 317 6.28 -3.15 -11.19
N LEU A 318 5.72 -1.99 -11.56
CA LEU A 318 4.30 -1.82 -11.86
C LEU A 318 3.89 -2.47 -13.19
N PHE A 319 4.73 -2.40 -14.22
CA PHE A 319 4.34 -2.74 -15.59
C PHE A 319 5.18 -3.86 -16.23
N GLY A 320 6.17 -4.41 -15.53
CA GLY A 320 7.01 -5.51 -16.05
C GLY A 320 7.85 -5.14 -17.27
N VAL A 321 7.88 -3.86 -17.66
CA VAL A 321 8.58 -3.35 -18.84
C VAL A 321 9.56 -2.25 -18.45
N LYS A 322 10.49 -1.94 -19.35
CA LYS A 322 11.44 -0.84 -19.12
C LYS A 322 10.75 0.51 -19.27
N ARG A 323 11.25 1.48 -18.52
CA ARG A 323 10.97 2.90 -18.74
C ARG A 323 11.64 3.40 -20.02
N SER A 324 10.94 4.22 -20.79
CA SER A 324 11.49 4.86 -21.99
C SER A 324 12.65 5.78 -21.64
N ALA A 325 13.75 5.67 -22.37
CA ALA A 325 14.89 6.58 -22.23
C ALA A 325 14.57 8.02 -22.67
N GLN A 326 13.48 8.20 -23.43
CA GLN A 326 13.00 9.51 -23.89
C GLN A 326 11.97 10.12 -22.94
N ALA A 327 11.52 9.38 -21.91
CA ALA A 327 10.58 9.93 -20.94
C ALA A 327 11.27 11.02 -20.09
N PRO A 328 10.61 12.16 -19.83
CA PRO A 328 11.15 13.20 -18.96
C PRO A 328 11.45 12.61 -17.58
N ASN A 329 12.41 13.15 -16.83
CA ASN A 329 12.73 12.66 -15.48
C ASN A 329 11.46 12.49 -14.62
N ALA A 330 11.49 11.53 -13.70
CA ALA A 330 10.35 11.25 -12.84
C ALA A 330 9.89 12.54 -12.14
N SER A 331 8.60 12.86 -12.31
CA SER A 331 8.00 14.06 -11.74
C SER A 331 8.08 14.02 -10.22
N THR A 332 8.39 15.16 -9.60
CA THR A 332 8.19 15.35 -8.16
C THR A 332 6.79 15.87 -7.85
N ALA A 333 6.03 16.33 -8.86
CA ALA A 333 4.63 16.72 -8.74
C ALA A 333 3.72 15.48 -8.80
N GLY A 334 2.77 15.39 -7.86
CA GLY A 334 1.87 14.25 -7.69
C GLY A 334 1.83 13.78 -6.25
N ALA A 335 1.88 12.47 -6.04
CA ALA A 335 1.88 11.83 -4.72
C ALA A 335 3.12 12.24 -3.89
N THR A 336 2.96 13.21 -3.00
CA THR A 336 4.03 13.71 -2.11
C THR A 336 3.50 13.88 -0.70
N ASP A 337 4.07 13.14 0.24
CA ASP A 337 3.80 13.30 1.67
C ASP A 337 4.50 14.54 2.22
#